data_AF-A0A9W7TYU7-F1
#
_entry.id   AF-A0A9W7TYU7-F1
#
_cell.length_a   1.000
_cell.length_b   1.000
_cell.length_c   1.000
_cell.angle_alpha   90.00
_cell.angle_beta   90.00
_cell.angle_gamma   90.00
#
_symmetry.space_group_name_H-M   'P 1'
#
loop_
_entity.id
_entity.type
_entity.pdbx_description
1 polymer ?
#
loop_
_entity_poly.entity_id
_entity_poly.type
_entity_poly.pdbx_seq_one_letter_code
_entity_poly.pdbx_strand_id
1 'polypeptide(L)' 'MREVKCGGGWCDLLTKEEIVEVKAGRFWSHALGQVLCYGTYWPDRHRRIHLFDVGRQHPEEAGRICAAYGVQMSIAAV' A
#
# COMPACT_ATOMS: atom_id res chain seq x y z
N MET A 1 14.19 4.01 -1.30
CA MET A 1 14.59 3.15 -2.44
C MET A 1 13.34 2.84 -3.24
N ARG A 2 13.48 2.67 -4.56
CA ARG A 2 12.36 2.27 -5.44
C ARG A 2 12.58 0.82 -5.88
N GLU A 3 11.51 0.09 -6.13
CA GLU A 3 11.56 -1.28 -6.68
C GLU A 3 12.51 -2.17 -5.86
N VAL A 4 12.20 -2.38 -4.59
CA VAL A 4 13.05 -3.18 -3.70
C VAL A 4 12.58 -4.63 -3.71
N LYS A 5 13.45 -5.52 -4.20
CA LYS A 5 13.21 -6.96 -4.16
C LYS A 5 13.16 -7.48 -2.72
N CYS A 6 12.11 -8.21 -2.40
CA CYS A 6 11.98 -9.02 -1.19
C CYS A 6 11.42 -10.40 -1.58
N GLY A 7 11.27 -11.32 -0.62
CA GLY A 7 10.78 -12.66 -0.95
C GLY A 7 9.38 -12.64 -1.56
N GLY A 8 8.47 -11.80 -1.04
CA GLY A 8 7.09 -11.68 -1.51
C GLY A 8 6.89 -10.95 -2.84
N GLY A 9 7.95 -10.39 -3.45
CA GLY A 9 7.85 -9.62 -4.69
C GLY A 9 8.76 -8.40 -4.72
N TRP A 10 8.29 -7.34 -5.38
CA TRP A 10 8.97 -6.05 -5.48
C TRP A 10 8.12 -5.00 -4.78
N CYS A 11 8.71 -4.35 -3.77
CA CYS A 11 8.10 -3.24 -3.05
C CYS A 11 8.38 -1.95 -3.81
N ASP A 12 7.32 -1.21 -4.19
CA ASP A 12 7.45 -0.03 -5.03
C ASP A 12 8.31 1.06 -4.39
N LEU A 13 8.02 1.43 -3.14
CA LEU A 13 8.83 2.39 -2.38
C LEU A 13 9.10 1.91 -0.97
N LEU A 14 10.38 1.92 -0.62
CA LEU A 14 10.86 1.60 0.71
C LEU A 14 11.65 2.79 1.27
N THR A 15 11.10 3.46 2.28
CA THR A 15 11.75 4.58 2.99
C THR A 15 12.27 4.11 4.34
N LYS A 16 12.89 5.01 5.12
CA LYS A 16 13.32 4.69 6.49
C LYS A 16 12.13 4.36 7.40
N GLU A 17 10.97 4.95 7.12
CA GLU A 17 9.79 4.93 7.99
C GLU A 17 8.63 4.14 7.38
N GLU A 18 8.60 3.98 6.06
CA GLU A 18 7.45 3.44 5.33
C GLU A 18 7.82 2.34 4.32
N ILE A 19 6.86 1.45 4.12
CA ILE A 19 6.72 0.52 2.99
C ILE A 19 5.48 0.98 2.23
N VAL A 20 5.64 1.33 0.95
CA VAL A 20 4.55 1.88 0.15
C VAL A 20 4.35 1.05 -1.10
N GLU A 21 3.11 0.59 -1.30
CA GLU A 21 2.66 -0.03 -2.55
C GLU A 21 1.76 0.96 -3.30
N VAL A 22 2.08 1.24 -4.57
CA VAL A 22 1.39 2.18 -5.43
C VAL A 22 0.50 1.41 -6.41
N LYS A 23 -0.79 1.75 -6.47
CA LYS A 23 -1.69 1.02 -7.38
C LYS A 23 -2.87 1.83 -7.89
N ALA A 24 -3.37 1.45 -9.07
CA ALA A 24 -4.66 1.97 -9.52
C ALA A 24 -5.75 1.56 -8.52
N GLY A 25 -6.69 2.46 -8.22
CA GLY A 25 -7.67 2.28 -7.16
C GLY A 25 -8.42 0.97 -7.27
N ARG A 26 -8.72 0.51 -8.50
CA ARG A 26 -9.49 -0.73 -8.74
C ARG A 26 -8.82 -1.99 -8.19
N PHE A 27 -7.53 -1.88 -7.84
CA PHE A 27 -6.70 -2.94 -7.30
C PHE A 27 -6.27 -2.67 -5.86
N TRP A 28 -7.00 -1.84 -5.10
CA TRP A 28 -6.64 -1.48 -3.72
C TRP A 28 -6.46 -2.72 -2.82
N SER A 29 -7.27 -3.76 -2.99
CA SER A 29 -7.19 -5.00 -2.20
C SER A 29 -5.94 -5.81 -2.54
N HIS A 30 -5.50 -5.78 -3.80
CA HIS A 30 -4.23 -6.36 -4.22
C HIS A 30 -3.06 -5.58 -3.58
N ALA A 31 -3.11 -4.25 -3.60
CA ALA A 31 -2.09 -3.41 -2.95
C ALA A 31 -1.98 -3.70 -1.44
N LEU A 32 -3.13 -3.85 -0.76
CA LEU A 32 -3.20 -4.22 0.65
C LEU A 32 -2.52 -5.57 0.92
N GLY A 33 -2.83 -6.59 0.12
CA GLY A 33 -2.20 -7.91 0.26
C GLY A 33 -0.68 -7.85 0.10
N GLN A 34 -0.19 -7.12 -0.91
CA GLN A 34 1.25 -6.96 -1.14
C GLN A 34 1.94 -6.22 0.00
N VAL A 35 1.40 -5.07 0.45
CA VAL A 35 2.05 -4.30 1.52
C VAL A 35 2.07 -5.08 2.85
N LEU A 36 1.09 -5.96 3.09
CA LEU A 36 1.10 -6.87 4.25
C LEU A 36 2.21 -7.92 4.14
N CYS A 37 2.38 -8.53 2.96
CA CYS A 37 3.49 -9.46 2.70
C CYS A 37 4.85 -8.76 2.84
N TYR A 38 5.00 -7.55 2.30
CA TYR A 38 6.27 -6.83 2.37
C TYR A 38 6.60 -6.37 3.80
N GLY A 39 5.56 -6.04 4.59
CA GLY A 39 5.66 -5.72 6.01
C GLY A 39 6.39 -6.78 6.83
N THR A 40 6.36 -8.06 6.45
CA THR A 40 7.05 -9.11 7.21
C THR A 40 8.57 -9.02 7.13
N TYR A 41 9.12 -8.31 6.13
CA TYR A 41 10.56 -8.12 5.97
C TYR A 41 11.08 -6.85 6.65
N TRP A 42 10.19 -5.91 6.96
CA TRP A 42 10.50 -4.63 7.61
C TRP A 42 9.44 -4.30 8.67
N PRO A 43 9.36 -5.06 9.77
CA PRO A 43 8.26 -4.99 10.74
C PRO A 43 8.17 -3.64 11.47
N ASP A 44 9.27 -2.90 11.56
CA ASP A 44 9.35 -1.61 12.25
C ASP A 44 8.86 -0.43 11.39
N ARG A 45 8.41 -0.67 10.15
CA ARG A 45 8.00 0.38 9.21
C ARG A 45 6.48 0.44 9.08
N HIS A 46 5.98 1.65 8.94
CA HIS A 46 4.58 1.88 8.62
C HIS A 46 4.27 1.35 7.22
N ARG A 47 3.08 0.76 7.07
CA ARG A 47 2.62 0.22 5.79
C ARG A 47 1.61 1.20 5.20
N ARG A 48 1.79 1.54 3.94
CA ARG A 48 0.89 2.43 3.20
C ARG A 48 0.57 1.87 1.83
N ILE A 49 -0.67 1.98 1.41
CA ILE A 49 -1.02 1.92 -0.01
C ILE A 49 -1.25 3.34 -0.52
N HIS A 50 -0.77 3.61 -1.73
CA HIS A 50 -0.98 4.87 -2.41
C HIS A 50 -1.74 4.63 -3.71
N LEU A 51 -2.98 5.11 -3.75
CA LEU A 51 -3.90 4.83 -4.85
C LEU A 51 -3.94 5.98 -5.85
N PHE A 52 -3.95 5.66 -7.14
CA PHE A 52 -4.22 6.60 -8.24
C PHE A 52 -5.42 6.12 -9.06
N ASP A 53 -6.00 6.95 -9.92
CA ASP A 53 -7.18 6.59 -10.74
C ASP A 53 -8.36 5.99 -9.94
N VAL A 54 -8.68 6.59 -8.78
CA VAL A 54 -9.68 6.05 -7.85
C VAL A 54 -11.12 6.16 -8.41
N GLY A 55 -11.38 7.05 -9.36
CA GLY A 55 -12.64 7.12 -10.10
C GLY A 55 -13.88 7.17 -9.19
N ARG A 56 -14.94 6.42 -9.54
CA ARG A 56 -16.18 6.26 -8.73
C ARG A 56 -16.10 5.14 -7.68
N GLN A 57 -14.91 4.65 -7.35
CA GLN A 57 -14.81 3.57 -6.37
C GLN A 57 -15.19 4.07 -4.99
N HIS A 58 -15.36 3.17 -4.02
CA HIS A 58 -15.67 3.49 -2.64
C HIS A 58 -14.37 3.57 -1.82
N PRO A 59 -13.59 4.68 -1.86
CA PRO A 59 -12.36 4.82 -1.10
C PRO A 59 -12.61 4.71 0.41
N GLU A 60 -13.83 5.01 0.87
CA GLU A 60 -14.21 4.85 2.27
C GLU A 60 -14.16 3.39 2.73
N GLU A 61 -14.66 2.47 1.91
CA GLU A 61 -14.59 1.04 2.22
C GLU A 61 -13.14 0.55 2.23
N ALA A 62 -12.39 0.89 1.18
CA ALA A 62 -10.97 0.55 1.09
C ALA A 62 -10.18 1.10 2.29
N GLY A 63 -10.42 2.36 2.66
CA GLY A 63 -9.79 3.03 3.80
C GLY A 63 -10.13 2.36 5.13
N ARG A 64 -11.41 2.06 5.37
CA ARG A 64 -11.87 1.33 6.57
C ARG A 64 -11.20 -0.04 6.68
N ILE A 65 -11.11 -0.79 5.58
CA ILE A 65 -10.48 -2.11 5.57
C ILE A 65 -8.96 -2.00 5.78
N CYS A 66 -8.28 -1.07 5.12
CA CYS A 66 -6.85 -0.85 5.33
C CYS A 66 -6.54 -0.49 6.80
N ALA A 67 -7.35 0.38 7.40
CA ALA A 67 -7.21 0.74 8.82
C ALA A 67 -7.34 -0.46 9.76
N ALA A 68 -8.24 -1.41 9.47
CA ALA A 68 -8.38 -2.64 10.25
C ALA A 68 -7.11 -3.52 10.27
N TYR A 69 -6.24 -3.37 9.27
CA TYR A 69 -4.94 -4.04 9.21
C TYR A 69 -3.75 -3.15 9.62
N GLY A 70 -4.01 -1.94 10.13
CA GLY A 70 -2.96 -0.97 10.47
C GLY A 70 -2.17 -0.50 9.25
N VAL A 71 -2.84 -0.37 8.09
CA VAL A 71 -2.27 0.11 6.84
C VAL A 71 -2.88 1.47 6.52
N GLN A 72 -2.04 2.46 6.26
CA GLN A 72 -2.48 3.78 5.82
C GLN A 72 -2.89 3.75 4.35
N MET A 73 -3.90 4.53 3.99
CA MET A 73 -4.31 4.71 2.59
C MET A 73 -4.18 6.19 2.24
N SER A 74 -3.58 6.47 1.08
CA SER A 74 -3.46 7.81 0.52
C SER A 74 -3.88 7.78 -0.95
N ILE A 75 -4.39 8.88 -1.47
CA ILE A 75 -4.83 9.01 -2.87
C ILE A 75 -4.01 10.10 -3.53
N ALA A 76 -3.49 9.83 -4.73
CA ALA A 76 -2.82 10.84 -5.54
C ALA A 76 -3.82 11.94 -5.91
N ALA A 77 -3.51 13.20 -5.58
CA ALA A 77 -4.24 14.33 -6.10
C ALA A 77 -3.93 14.46 -7.60
N VAL A 78 -4.98 14.63 -8.41
CA VAL A 78 -4.88 14.92 -9.84
C VAL A 78 -4.94 16.44 -10.04
#